data_AF-A0A9X3X4C5-F1
#
_entry.id   AF-A0A9X3X4C5-F1
#
_cell.length_a   1.000
_cell.length_b   1.000
_cell.length_c   1.000
_cell.angle_alpha   90.00
_cell.angle_beta   90.00
_cell.angle_gamma   90.00
#
_symmetry.space_group_name_H-M   'P 1'
#
loop_
_entity.id
_entity.type
_entity.pdbx_description
1 polymer ?
#
loop_
_entity_poly.entity_id
_entity_poly.type
_entity_poly.pdbx_seq_one_letter_code
_entity_poly.pdbx_strand_id
1 'polypeptide(L)'
;MMAKRQLSLVLVSTMALLGIACGGGETPQPETAPQPPAETTTPPAPAETTPPPATTAAEPAPTQAAPAPAPEPAPAPKPGKERIVGQWQFDFSGEPRANAEAEAKKKAGKDEKKYAALMKELEEAAAGEWIEFTVDSVYVSHVTEKGKDKVILKVKYEVVKDENGTVVMKPAGKDEISKKEMPKDLAITITLKDDKTLELVDPKKKMTLVFKRKS
;
A
#
# COMPACT_ATOMS: atom_id res chain seq x y z
N MET A 1 -10.13 -22.57 -27.09
CA MET A 1 -9.35 -21.31 -27.19
C MET A 1 -9.31 -20.66 -25.82
N MET A 2 -8.13 -20.60 -25.20
CA MET A 2 -7.92 -20.17 -23.81
C MET A 2 -7.97 -18.64 -23.68
N ALA A 3 -9.06 -18.09 -23.17
CA ALA A 3 -9.02 -16.75 -22.58
C ALA A 3 -8.35 -16.87 -21.21
N LYS A 4 -7.03 -16.67 -21.16
CA LYS A 4 -6.23 -16.45 -19.94
C LYS A 4 -6.74 -15.20 -19.22
N ARG A 5 -7.90 -15.29 -18.58
CA ARG A 5 -8.32 -14.33 -17.55
C ARG A 5 -7.58 -14.73 -16.29
N GLN A 6 -6.34 -14.25 -16.24
CA GLN A 6 -5.46 -14.39 -15.12
C GLN A 6 -6.12 -13.77 -13.89
N LEU A 7 -5.64 -14.17 -12.72
CA LEU A 7 -5.77 -13.41 -11.48
C LEU A 7 -4.99 -12.11 -11.72
N SER A 8 -5.56 -11.23 -12.52
CA SER A 8 -5.02 -9.92 -12.82
C SER A 8 -5.51 -9.04 -11.69
N LEU A 9 -4.64 -8.84 -10.71
CA LEU A 9 -4.38 -7.48 -10.29
C LEU A 9 -3.96 -6.76 -11.59
N VAL A 10 -4.88 -5.96 -12.14
CA VAL A 10 -4.91 -5.47 -13.52
C VAL A 10 -3.88 -4.35 -13.64
N LEU A 11 -2.60 -4.73 -13.54
CA LEU A 11 -1.55 -4.05 -14.28
C LEU A 11 -1.82 -4.35 -15.76
N VAL A 12 -2.58 -3.44 -16.37
CA VAL A 12 -3.04 -3.38 -17.76
C VAL A 12 -1.99 -3.97 -18.72
N SER A 13 -2.22 -5.22 -19.11
CA SER A 13 -1.50 -5.88 -20.20
C SER A 13 -2.51 -6.26 -21.29
N THR A 14 -3.21 -5.26 -21.81
CA THR A 14 -3.99 -5.37 -23.04
C THR A 14 -4.03 -4.01 -23.74
N MET A 15 -2.85 -3.56 -24.17
CA MET A 15 -2.70 -2.38 -25.01
C MET A 15 -3.10 -2.76 -26.45
N ALA A 16 -4.28 -2.33 -26.87
CA ALA A 16 -4.71 -2.43 -28.27
C ALA A 16 -3.94 -1.40 -29.10
N LEU A 17 -3.15 -1.90 -30.04
CA LEU A 17 -2.56 -1.12 -31.14
C LEU A 17 -3.67 -0.49 -31.98
N LEU A 18 -3.84 0.82 -31.89
CA LEU A 18 -4.44 1.62 -32.95
C LEU A 18 -3.47 2.75 -33.30
N GLY A 19 -2.89 2.63 -34.49
CA GLY A 19 -2.01 3.63 -35.07
C GLY A 19 -2.79 4.77 -35.72
N ILE A 20 -2.25 5.98 -35.60
CA ILE A 20 -2.40 7.14 -36.49
C ILE A 20 -1.04 7.84 -36.40
N ALA A 21 -0.11 7.67 -37.34
CA ALA A 21 0.00 8.38 -38.61
C ALA A 21 0.31 9.90 -38.48
N CYS A 22 1.59 10.22 -38.62
CA CYS A 22 2.22 11.33 -39.37
C CYS A 22 2.05 12.81 -38.98
N GLY A 23 3.19 13.54 -39.09
CA GLY A 23 3.36 15.00 -39.03
C GLY A 23 4.21 15.41 -37.83
N GLY A 24 5.52 15.66 -37.89
CA GLY A 24 6.32 16.29 -38.95
C GLY A 24 6.65 17.72 -38.53
N GLY A 25 7.83 17.97 -37.96
CA GLY A 25 8.31 19.31 -37.58
C GLY A 25 9.52 19.29 -36.63
N GLU A 26 10.63 19.84 -37.11
CA GLU A 26 12.03 19.76 -36.65
C GLU A 26 12.39 20.89 -35.64
N THR A 27 13.14 20.53 -34.58
CA THR A 27 14.20 21.19 -33.73
C THR A 27 14.51 22.73 -33.77
N PRO A 28 15.34 23.35 -32.86
CA PRO A 28 15.92 22.96 -31.54
C PRO A 28 16.03 24.07 -30.44
N GLN A 29 16.49 23.64 -29.23
CA GLN A 29 17.38 24.31 -28.24
C GLN A 29 16.85 25.46 -27.31
N PRO A 30 17.51 25.77 -26.15
CA PRO A 30 18.69 25.14 -25.50
C PRO A 30 18.60 24.86 -23.98
N GLU A 31 19.64 24.16 -23.53
CA GLU A 31 20.10 23.91 -22.15
C GLU A 31 19.99 25.10 -21.18
N THR A 32 19.68 24.80 -19.92
CA THR A 32 20.31 25.47 -18.77
C THR A 32 20.49 24.47 -17.62
N ALA A 33 21.74 24.29 -17.21
CA ALA A 33 22.16 23.75 -15.93
C ALA A 33 23.18 24.76 -15.34
N PRO A 34 23.67 24.64 -14.09
CA PRO A 34 23.08 24.11 -12.85
C PRO A 34 23.08 25.20 -11.74
N GLN A 35 22.39 24.98 -10.62
CA GLN A 35 22.71 25.67 -9.35
C GLN A 35 22.45 24.75 -8.15
N PRO A 36 23.49 24.31 -7.43
CA PRO A 36 23.43 23.95 -6.02
C PRO A 36 24.03 25.09 -5.16
N PRO A 37 24.13 24.95 -3.84
CA PRO A 37 23.09 24.84 -2.83
C PRO A 37 23.11 26.06 -1.89
N ALA A 38 22.02 26.36 -1.18
CA ALA A 38 22.06 27.26 -0.04
C ALA A 38 21.91 26.46 1.26
N GLU A 39 23.05 26.22 1.91
CA GLU A 39 23.11 25.92 3.34
C GLU A 39 22.56 27.12 4.12
N THR A 40 21.79 26.87 5.18
CA THR A 40 21.56 27.88 6.21
C THR A 40 21.79 27.25 7.57
N THR A 41 22.79 27.79 8.23
CA THR A 41 23.36 27.49 9.54
C THR A 41 22.74 28.38 10.61
N THR A 42 22.30 27.77 11.73
CA THR A 42 22.36 28.24 13.15
C THR A 42 21.55 29.54 13.51
N PRO A 43 21.29 29.97 14.78
CA PRO A 43 21.60 29.46 16.13
C PRO A 43 20.38 29.56 17.11
N PRO A 44 20.53 29.89 18.43
CA PRO A 44 20.79 29.03 19.58
C PRO A 44 19.57 28.83 20.52
N ALA A 45 19.75 28.00 21.54
CA ALA A 45 18.86 27.80 22.68
C ALA A 45 18.67 29.08 23.55
N PRO A 46 17.48 29.30 24.13
CA PRO A 46 17.32 30.18 25.28
C PRO A 46 17.20 29.39 26.59
N ALA A 47 18.22 29.59 27.42
CA ALA A 47 18.24 29.83 28.87
C ALA A 47 17.20 29.13 29.78
N GLU A 48 17.76 28.31 30.67
CA GLU A 48 17.30 28.10 32.05
C GLU A 48 16.76 29.39 32.68
N THR A 49 15.58 29.29 33.26
CA THR A 49 15.12 30.25 34.27
C THR A 49 15.01 29.50 35.59
N THR A 50 15.95 29.79 36.49
CA THR A 50 15.97 29.34 37.88
C THR A 50 15.08 30.26 38.72
N PRO A 51 13.97 29.76 39.30
CA PRO A 51 13.27 30.47 40.37
C PRO A 51 13.88 30.19 41.77
N PRO A 52 13.63 31.10 42.73
CA PRO A 52 14.38 31.28 43.98
C PRO A 52 14.17 30.19 45.06
N PRO A 53 15.06 30.13 46.08
CA PRO A 53 14.95 29.19 47.18
C PRO A 53 13.77 29.57 48.09
N ALA A 54 12.85 28.64 48.32
CA ALA A 54 11.76 28.79 49.26
C ALA A 54 11.83 27.71 50.34
N THR A 55 12.22 28.16 51.53
CA THR A 55 11.72 27.79 52.86
C THR A 55 11.54 26.30 53.18
N THR A 56 12.50 25.78 53.96
CA THR A 56 12.38 24.53 54.73
C THR A 56 11.18 24.60 55.68
N ALA A 57 10.08 23.94 55.30
CA ALA A 57 8.99 23.59 56.19
C ALA A 57 9.25 22.20 56.79
N ALA A 58 8.93 22.05 58.07
CA ALA A 58 9.21 20.87 58.88
C ALA A 58 8.68 19.57 58.28
N GLU A 59 9.53 18.54 58.32
CA GLU A 59 9.29 17.16 57.91
C GLU A 59 8.19 16.50 58.77
N PRO A 60 7.02 16.16 58.21
CA PRO A 60 6.09 15.26 58.87
C PRO A 60 6.58 13.81 58.70
N ALA A 61 6.44 13.02 59.76
CA ALA A 61 6.83 11.62 59.82
C ALA A 61 6.35 10.81 58.59
N PRO A 62 7.16 9.87 58.07
CA PRO A 62 6.83 9.11 56.86
C PRO A 62 5.58 8.26 57.11
N THR A 63 4.46 8.71 56.55
CA THR A 63 3.32 7.82 56.32
C THR A 63 3.74 6.86 55.23
N GLN A 64 3.89 5.58 55.61
CA GLN A 64 4.18 4.49 54.70
C GLN A 64 3.08 4.44 53.63
N ALA A 65 3.39 4.98 52.45
CA ALA A 65 2.47 4.95 51.32
C ALA A 65 2.17 3.49 50.99
N ALA A 66 0.88 3.15 50.96
CA ALA A 66 0.45 1.85 50.46
C ALA A 66 1.05 1.63 49.06
N PRO A 67 1.58 0.44 48.76
CA PRO A 67 2.19 0.15 47.47
C PRO A 67 1.20 0.50 46.34
N ALA A 68 1.66 1.30 45.38
CA ALA A 68 0.88 1.65 44.21
C ALA A 68 0.38 0.35 43.54
N PRO A 69 -0.91 0.26 43.16
CA PRO A 69 -1.42 -0.91 42.49
C PRO A 69 -0.59 -1.18 41.23
N ALA A 70 -0.19 -2.44 41.05
CA ALA A 70 0.58 -2.85 39.88
C ALA A 70 -0.16 -2.38 38.61
N PRO A 71 0.55 -1.82 37.62
CA PRO A 71 -0.06 -1.40 36.37
C PRO A 71 -0.82 -2.58 35.75
N GLU A 72 -2.08 -2.34 35.39
CA GLU A 72 -2.89 -3.31 34.69
C GLU A 72 -2.14 -3.77 33.43
N PRO A 73 -2.05 -5.09 33.15
CA PRO A 73 -1.35 -5.59 31.97
C PRO A 73 -1.98 -4.98 30.72
N ALA A 74 -1.13 -4.49 29.81
CA ALA A 74 -1.58 -3.91 28.55
C ALA A 74 -2.49 -4.90 27.80
N PRO A 75 -3.58 -4.43 27.17
CA PRO A 75 -4.50 -5.30 26.45
C PRO A 75 -3.75 -6.09 25.37
N ALA A 76 -4.05 -7.38 25.28
CA ALA A 76 -3.42 -8.26 24.29
C ALA A 76 -3.64 -7.70 22.87
N PRO A 77 -2.60 -7.72 22.01
CA PRO A 77 -2.72 -7.25 20.64
C PRO A 77 -3.79 -8.05 19.89
N LYS A 78 -4.67 -7.35 19.16
CA LYS A 78 -5.72 -7.99 18.36
C LYS A 78 -5.11 -8.94 17.31
N PRO A 79 -5.73 -10.10 17.03
CA PRO A 79 -5.29 -11.02 15.98
C PRO A 79 -5.12 -10.31 14.63
N GLY A 80 -4.11 -10.68 13.84
CA GLY A 80 -3.84 -10.08 12.53
C GLY A 80 -5.05 -10.18 11.60
N LYS A 81 -5.81 -11.28 11.67
CA LYS A 81 -7.07 -11.48 10.94
C LYS A 81 -8.08 -10.35 11.17
N GLU A 82 -8.22 -9.85 12.39
CA GLU A 82 -9.17 -8.77 12.69
C GLU A 82 -8.67 -7.42 12.19
N ARG A 83 -7.34 -7.22 12.21
CA ARG A 83 -6.73 -5.94 11.78
C ARG A 83 -6.79 -5.74 10.27
N ILE A 84 -6.74 -6.81 9.47
CA ILE A 84 -6.86 -6.72 8.01
C ILE A 84 -8.28 -6.42 7.52
N VAL A 85 -9.32 -6.61 8.35
CA VAL A 85 -10.72 -6.37 7.94
C VAL A 85 -10.91 -4.90 7.56
N GLY A 86 -11.50 -4.65 6.40
CA GLY A 86 -11.77 -3.32 5.87
C GLY A 86 -11.42 -3.18 4.39
N GLN A 87 -11.58 -1.96 3.87
CA GLN A 87 -11.27 -1.59 2.50
C GLN A 87 -9.87 -1.00 2.41
N TRP A 88 -9.13 -1.40 1.38
CA TRP A 88 -7.74 -1.02 1.17
C TRP A 88 -7.51 -0.64 -0.28
N GLN A 89 -7.14 0.62 -0.50
CA GLN A 89 -6.81 1.19 -1.80
C GLN A 89 -5.39 0.80 -2.20
N PHE A 90 -5.19 0.37 -3.45
CA PHE A 90 -3.85 0.08 -3.96
C PHE A 90 -3.01 1.36 -4.01
N ASP A 91 -1.78 1.29 -3.50
CA ASP A 91 -0.80 2.38 -3.54
C ASP A 91 0.21 2.09 -4.65
N PHE A 92 0.22 2.93 -5.67
CA PHE A 92 1.10 2.78 -6.84
C PHE A 92 2.50 3.32 -6.55
N SER A 93 3.17 2.69 -5.59
CA SER A 93 4.52 2.98 -5.15
C SER A 93 5.40 1.73 -5.20
N GLY A 94 6.70 1.86 -4.91
CA GLY A 94 7.62 0.73 -4.78
C GLY A 94 7.79 -0.12 -6.05
N GLU A 95 7.83 -1.44 -5.88
CA GLU A 95 8.07 -2.41 -6.97
C GLU A 95 7.06 -2.31 -8.14
N PRO A 96 5.73 -2.18 -7.91
CA PRO A 96 4.77 -1.97 -8.99
C PRO A 96 5.09 -0.78 -9.88
N ARG A 97 5.43 0.37 -9.29
CA ARG A 97 5.78 1.58 -10.02
C ARG A 97 7.08 1.41 -10.80
N ALA A 98 8.12 0.86 -10.17
CA ALA A 98 9.40 0.62 -10.85
C ALA A 98 9.24 -0.32 -12.05
N ASN A 99 8.43 -1.38 -11.92
CA ASN A 99 8.13 -2.30 -13.03
C ASN A 99 7.33 -1.61 -14.14
N ALA A 100 6.35 -0.77 -13.78
CA ALA A 100 5.59 0.03 -14.72
C ALA A 100 6.48 1.00 -15.50
N GLU A 101 7.39 1.71 -14.82
CA GLU A 101 8.34 2.63 -15.45
C GLU A 101 9.27 1.90 -16.43
N ALA A 102 9.79 0.72 -16.05
CA ALA A 102 10.63 -0.10 -16.92
C ALA A 102 9.88 -0.55 -18.19
N GLU A 103 8.65 -1.04 -18.04
CA GLU A 103 7.80 -1.46 -19.17
C GLU A 103 7.35 -0.28 -20.03
N ALA A 104 7.01 0.86 -19.42
CA ALA A 104 6.64 2.08 -20.12
C ALA A 104 7.82 2.60 -20.94
N LYS A 105 9.03 2.65 -20.36
CA LYS A 105 10.26 3.06 -21.05
C LYS A 105 10.58 2.13 -22.22
N LYS A 106 10.43 0.81 -22.04
CA LYS A 106 10.61 -0.18 -23.10
C LYS A 106 9.61 0.02 -24.26
N LYS A 107 8.35 0.32 -23.96
CA LYS A 107 7.29 0.52 -24.97
C LYS A 107 7.36 1.90 -25.64
N ALA A 108 7.79 2.91 -24.90
CA ALA A 108 7.89 4.29 -25.39
C ALA A 108 9.17 4.54 -26.19
N GLY A 109 10.26 3.83 -25.88
CA GLY A 109 11.56 4.09 -26.49
C GLY A 109 12.08 5.48 -26.07
N LYS A 110 12.33 6.34 -27.05
CA LYS A 110 12.76 7.74 -26.84
C LYS A 110 11.60 8.75 -26.81
N ASP A 111 10.36 8.28 -26.97
CA ASP A 111 9.18 9.15 -26.99
C ASP A 111 8.70 9.47 -25.57
N GLU A 112 9.09 10.64 -25.07
CA GLU A 112 8.72 11.10 -23.73
C GLU A 112 7.20 11.29 -23.55
N LYS A 113 6.50 11.73 -24.61
CA LYS A 113 5.05 11.92 -24.57
C LYS A 113 4.33 10.58 -24.43
N LYS A 114 4.80 9.56 -25.15
CA LYS A 114 4.28 8.19 -25.03
C LYS A 114 4.59 7.58 -23.67
N TYR A 115 5.79 7.82 -23.12
CA TYR A 115 6.14 7.40 -21.77
C TYR A 115 5.19 8.01 -20.73
N ALA A 116 5.00 9.33 -20.77
CA ALA A 116 4.12 10.04 -19.85
C ALA A 116 2.66 9.56 -19.96
N ALA A 117 2.16 9.33 -21.18
CA ALA A 117 0.81 8.80 -21.39
C ALA A 117 0.63 7.40 -20.80
N LEU A 118 1.62 6.50 -21.00
CA LEU A 118 1.61 5.15 -20.42
C LEU A 118 1.63 5.18 -18.89
N MET A 119 2.48 6.02 -18.29
CA MET A 119 2.55 6.13 -16.83
C MET A 119 1.26 6.71 -16.26
N LYS A 120 0.68 7.73 -16.89
CA LYS A 120 -0.59 8.30 -16.47
C LYS A 120 -1.73 7.26 -16.52
N GLU A 121 -1.81 6.47 -17.59
CA GLU A 121 -2.81 5.41 -17.71
C GLU A 121 -2.66 4.36 -16.60
N LEU A 122 -1.43 3.98 -16.26
CA LEU A 122 -1.15 3.03 -15.18
C LEU A 122 -1.47 3.59 -13.80
N GLU A 123 -1.17 4.88 -13.56
CA GLU A 123 -1.53 5.58 -12.32
C GLU A 123 -3.06 5.69 -12.15
N GLU A 124 -3.78 6.05 -13.21
CA GLU A 124 -5.25 6.11 -13.21
C GLU A 124 -5.88 4.72 -13.00
N ALA A 125 -5.34 3.68 -13.63
CA ALA A 125 -5.79 2.31 -13.42
C ALA A 125 -5.56 1.86 -11.97
N ALA A 126 -4.36 2.11 -11.42
CA ALA A 126 -4.00 1.75 -10.06
C ALA A 126 -4.86 2.48 -9.02
N ALA A 127 -5.19 3.75 -9.25
CA ALA A 127 -6.12 4.52 -8.40
C ALA A 127 -7.54 3.93 -8.38
N GLY A 128 -7.91 3.15 -9.39
CA GLY A 128 -9.17 2.43 -9.44
C GLY A 128 -9.17 1.09 -8.70
N GLU A 129 -8.01 0.53 -8.34
CA GLU A 129 -7.89 -0.81 -7.74
C GLU A 129 -7.95 -0.77 -6.21
N TRP A 130 -8.84 -1.55 -5.62
CA TRP A 130 -8.90 -1.70 -4.17
C TRP A 130 -9.36 -3.11 -3.78
N ILE A 131 -9.09 -3.48 -2.54
CA ILE A 131 -9.43 -4.80 -1.99
C ILE A 131 -10.22 -4.65 -0.70
N GLU A 132 -11.00 -5.67 -0.37
CA GLU A 132 -11.76 -5.76 0.87
C GLU A 132 -11.50 -7.11 1.54
N PHE A 133 -11.25 -7.07 2.85
CA PHE A 133 -11.34 -8.25 3.71
C PHE A 133 -12.56 -8.09 4.60
N THR A 134 -13.50 -9.02 4.52
CA THR A 134 -14.71 -9.00 5.35
C THR A 134 -14.54 -9.84 6.62
N VAL A 135 -15.42 -9.60 7.59
CA VAL A 135 -15.48 -10.39 8.84
C VAL A 135 -15.79 -11.87 8.58
N ASP A 136 -16.48 -12.18 7.47
CA ASP A 136 -16.86 -13.54 7.06
C ASP A 136 -15.74 -14.28 6.32
N SER A 137 -14.50 -13.80 6.42
CA SER A 137 -13.35 -14.36 5.71
C SER A 137 -13.55 -14.39 4.19
N VAL A 138 -14.03 -13.28 3.63
CA VAL A 138 -14.12 -13.09 2.18
C VAL A 138 -13.10 -12.04 1.75
N TYR A 139 -12.31 -12.40 0.74
CA TYR A 139 -11.45 -11.48 0.01
C TYR A 139 -12.20 -11.03 -1.24
N VAL A 140 -12.29 -9.71 -1.43
CA VAL A 140 -12.90 -9.08 -2.59
C VAL A 140 -11.88 -8.18 -3.26
N SER A 141 -11.75 -8.26 -4.57
CA SER A 141 -10.96 -7.31 -5.37
C SER A 141 -11.87 -6.53 -6.30
N HIS A 142 -11.64 -5.24 -6.33
CA HIS A 142 -12.41 -4.25 -7.05
C HIS A 142 -11.51 -3.48 -8.02
N VAL A 143 -12.12 -3.07 -9.13
CA VAL A 143 -11.54 -2.10 -10.07
C VAL A 143 -12.58 -1.05 -10.40
N THR A 144 -12.13 0.19 -10.56
CA THR A 144 -12.98 1.27 -11.06
C THR A 144 -12.82 1.36 -12.57
N GLU A 145 -13.87 1.02 -13.31
CA GLU A 145 -13.91 1.08 -14.76
C GLU A 145 -14.93 2.14 -15.19
N LYS A 146 -14.48 3.21 -15.87
CA LYS A 146 -15.35 4.33 -16.32
C LYS A 146 -16.16 4.97 -15.18
N GLY A 147 -15.51 5.16 -14.03
CA GLY A 147 -16.14 5.74 -12.83
C GLY A 147 -17.13 4.80 -12.12
N LYS A 148 -17.19 3.52 -12.50
CA LYS A 148 -18.04 2.52 -11.86
C LYS A 148 -17.18 1.48 -11.14
N ASP A 149 -17.48 1.26 -9.88
CA ASP A 149 -16.87 0.17 -9.12
C ASP A 149 -17.35 -1.19 -9.62
N LYS A 150 -16.42 -2.13 -9.76
CA LYS A 150 -16.67 -3.45 -10.31
C LYS A 150 -15.89 -4.49 -9.53
N VAL A 151 -16.61 -5.44 -8.95
CA VAL A 151 -16.02 -6.63 -8.33
C VAL A 151 -15.48 -7.55 -9.41
N ILE A 152 -14.18 -7.85 -9.36
CA ILE A 152 -13.51 -8.73 -10.33
C ILE A 152 -13.11 -10.09 -9.75
N LEU A 153 -13.08 -10.21 -8.42
CA LEU A 153 -12.77 -11.43 -7.71
C LEU A 153 -13.46 -11.39 -6.35
N LYS A 154 -14.12 -12.48 -5.96
CA LYS A 154 -14.70 -12.64 -4.64
C LYS A 154 -14.52 -14.07 -4.19
N VAL A 155 -13.74 -14.31 -3.14
CA VAL A 155 -13.34 -15.66 -2.74
C VAL A 155 -13.32 -15.76 -1.22
N LYS A 156 -13.84 -16.86 -0.67
CA LYS A 156 -13.64 -17.18 0.74
C LYS A 156 -12.18 -17.55 0.99
N TYR A 157 -11.65 -17.25 2.15
CA TYR A 157 -10.30 -17.64 2.53
C TYR A 157 -10.25 -18.29 3.90
N GLU A 158 -9.24 -19.11 4.10
CA GLU A 158 -8.86 -19.65 5.41
C GLU A 158 -7.52 -19.05 5.81
N VAL A 159 -7.43 -18.58 7.06
CA VAL A 159 -6.17 -18.13 7.64
C VAL A 159 -5.40 -19.36 8.08
N VAL A 160 -4.24 -19.59 7.49
CA VAL A 160 -3.37 -20.73 7.80
C VAL A 160 -2.19 -20.34 8.71
N LYS A 161 -1.91 -19.04 8.83
CA LYS A 161 -0.90 -18.49 9.74
C LYS A 161 -1.29 -17.07 10.15
N ASP A 162 -1.16 -16.73 11.43
CA ASP A 162 -1.36 -15.38 11.98
C ASP A 162 -0.33 -15.14 13.08
N GLU A 163 0.79 -14.50 12.74
CA GLU A 163 1.90 -14.25 13.67
C GLU A 163 2.52 -12.89 13.38
N ASN A 164 2.77 -12.10 14.42
CA ASN A 164 3.55 -10.85 14.35
C ASN A 164 3.06 -9.88 13.26
N GLY A 165 1.74 -9.73 13.11
CA GLY A 165 1.14 -8.86 12.08
C GLY A 165 1.22 -9.40 10.66
N THR A 166 1.67 -10.65 10.49
CA THR A 166 1.68 -11.37 9.21
C THR A 166 0.57 -12.41 9.19
N VAL A 167 -0.33 -12.30 8.21
CA VAL A 167 -1.42 -13.22 7.95
C VAL A 167 -1.14 -13.96 6.64
N VAL A 168 -1.11 -15.29 6.67
CA VAL A 168 -1.09 -16.12 5.46
C VAL A 168 -2.47 -16.73 5.29
N MET A 169 -3.06 -16.54 4.12
CA MET A 169 -4.37 -17.06 3.79
C MET A 169 -4.37 -17.89 2.51
N LYS A 170 -5.25 -18.88 2.45
CA LYS A 170 -5.49 -19.70 1.26
C LYS A 170 -6.93 -19.57 0.81
N PRO A 171 -7.22 -19.59 -0.50
CA PRO A 171 -8.58 -19.56 -0.99
C PRO A 171 -9.31 -20.85 -0.60
N ALA A 172 -10.55 -20.70 -0.14
CA ALA A 172 -11.46 -21.77 0.22
C ALA A 172 -12.58 -21.85 -0.83
N GLY A 173 -12.35 -22.68 -1.85
CA GLY A 173 -13.32 -22.96 -2.90
C GLY A 173 -13.19 -22.08 -4.15
N LYS A 174 -14.34 -21.70 -4.70
CA LYS A 174 -14.44 -21.03 -6.01
C LYS A 174 -14.47 -19.51 -5.86
N ASP A 175 -13.96 -18.82 -6.89
CA ASP A 175 -14.29 -17.42 -7.11
C ASP A 175 -15.79 -17.28 -7.41
N GLU A 176 -16.51 -16.52 -6.59
CA GLU A 176 -17.95 -16.30 -6.73
C GLU A 176 -18.31 -15.50 -8.00
N ILE A 177 -17.37 -14.74 -8.57
CA ILE A 177 -17.58 -13.96 -9.79
C ILE A 177 -17.43 -14.84 -11.03
N SER A 178 -16.28 -15.50 -11.19
CA SER A 178 -16.03 -16.35 -12.38
C SER A 178 -16.52 -17.79 -12.26
N LYS A 179 -16.94 -18.22 -11.05
CA LYS A 179 -17.31 -19.60 -10.69
C LYS A 179 -16.17 -20.63 -10.89
N LYS A 180 -14.93 -20.18 -11.04
CA LYS A 180 -13.76 -21.05 -11.23
C LYS A 180 -13.17 -21.48 -9.90
N GLU A 181 -12.66 -22.71 -9.86
CA GLU A 181 -11.85 -23.21 -8.75
C GLU A 181 -10.56 -22.41 -8.62
N MET A 182 -10.23 -22.04 -7.39
CA MET A 182 -9.00 -21.34 -7.09
C MET A 182 -7.85 -22.34 -6.92
N PRO A 183 -6.61 -21.99 -7.30
CA PRO A 183 -5.48 -22.90 -7.09
C PRO A 183 -5.30 -23.20 -5.60
N LYS A 184 -5.25 -24.47 -5.24
CA LYS A 184 -5.14 -24.93 -3.84
C LYS A 184 -3.78 -24.60 -3.21
N ASP A 185 -2.78 -24.43 -4.05
CA ASP A 185 -1.41 -24.01 -3.71
C ASP A 185 -1.27 -22.48 -3.63
N LEU A 186 -2.32 -21.71 -3.96
CA LEU A 186 -2.32 -20.27 -3.81
C LEU A 186 -2.27 -19.91 -2.32
N ALA A 187 -1.22 -19.21 -1.90
CA ALA A 187 -1.11 -18.60 -0.59
C ALA A 187 -0.87 -17.11 -0.74
N ILE A 188 -1.72 -16.29 -0.13
CA ILE A 188 -1.58 -14.84 -0.08
C ILE A 188 -0.98 -14.50 1.28
N THR A 189 0.18 -13.85 1.27
CA THR A 189 0.83 -13.35 2.48
C THR A 189 0.54 -11.87 2.60
N ILE A 190 -0.01 -11.48 3.75
CA ILE A 190 -0.30 -10.09 4.09
C ILE A 190 0.51 -9.72 5.32
N THR A 191 1.20 -8.59 5.27
CA THR A 191 1.94 -8.04 6.39
C THR A 191 1.36 -6.67 6.71
N LEU A 192 0.80 -6.48 7.90
CA LEU A 192 0.45 -5.14 8.36
C LEU A 192 1.72 -4.41 8.79
N LYS A 193 1.98 -3.26 8.18
CA LYS A 193 3.03 -2.34 8.65
C LYS A 193 2.51 -1.47 9.79
N ASP A 194 1.28 -1.01 9.63
CA ASP A 194 0.56 -0.16 10.56
C ASP A 194 -0.96 -0.32 10.30
N ASP A 195 -1.79 0.41 11.04
CA ASP A 195 -3.26 0.30 10.90
C ASP A 195 -3.79 0.90 9.58
N LYS A 196 -2.95 1.64 8.86
CA LYS A 196 -3.27 2.31 7.60
C LYS A 196 -2.56 1.72 6.40
N THR A 197 -1.63 0.79 6.59
CA THR A 197 -0.78 0.24 5.53
C THR A 197 -0.64 -1.27 5.67
N LEU A 198 -0.97 -2.00 4.62
CA LEU A 198 -0.62 -3.41 4.48
C LEU A 198 0.23 -3.64 3.23
N GLU A 199 1.09 -4.65 3.31
CA GLU A 199 1.78 -5.24 2.18
C GLU A 199 1.11 -6.57 1.85
N LEU A 200 0.90 -6.83 0.57
CA LEU A 200 0.38 -8.10 0.05
C LEU A 200 1.38 -8.64 -0.97
N VAL A 201 1.83 -9.88 -0.77
CA VAL A 201 2.70 -10.55 -1.74
C VAL A 201 1.83 -11.22 -2.81
N ASP A 202 1.95 -10.76 -4.06
CA ASP A 202 1.26 -11.39 -5.19
C ASP A 202 1.86 -12.80 -5.42
N PRO A 203 1.08 -13.87 -5.23
CA PRO A 203 1.60 -15.23 -5.31
C PRO A 203 2.11 -15.63 -6.70
N LYS A 204 1.65 -14.94 -7.76
CA LYS A 204 2.00 -15.21 -9.16
C LYS A 204 3.18 -14.39 -9.62
N LYS A 205 3.14 -13.09 -9.33
CA LYS A 205 4.18 -12.15 -9.76
C LYS A 205 5.36 -12.11 -8.79
N LYS A 206 5.21 -12.67 -7.59
CA LYS A 206 6.21 -12.62 -6.50
C LYS A 206 6.64 -11.18 -6.20
N MET A 207 5.72 -10.22 -6.39
CA MET A 207 5.95 -8.80 -6.11
C MET A 207 5.21 -8.39 -4.84
N THR A 208 5.75 -7.41 -4.15
CA THR A 208 5.09 -6.80 -2.98
C THR A 208 4.21 -5.65 -3.44
N LEU A 209 2.92 -5.75 -3.12
CA LEU A 209 1.91 -4.73 -3.38
C LEU A 209 1.64 -3.98 -2.08
N VAL A 210 1.61 -2.66 -2.14
CA VAL A 210 1.26 -1.83 -0.99
C VAL A 210 -0.18 -1.40 -1.11
N PHE A 211 -0.94 -1.50 -0.01
CA PHE A 211 -2.28 -0.98 0.06
C PHE A 211 -2.42 -0.06 1.27
N LYS A 212 -3.17 1.02 1.09
CA LYS A 212 -3.52 1.99 2.13
C LYS A 212 -4.98 1.85 2.51
N ARG A 213 -5.28 2.02 3.79
CA ARG A 213 -6.67 1.99 4.28
C ARG A 213 -7.49 3.04 3.53
N LYS A 214 -8.60 2.62 2.95
CA LYS A 214 -9.55 3.54 2.31
C LYS A 214 -10.29 4.26 3.43
N SER A 215 -10.16 5.58 3.47
CA SER A 215 -10.83 6.48 4.42
C SER A 215 -12.33 6.58 4.13
#